data_AF-X1BDE5-F1
#
_entry.id   AF-X1BDE5-F1
#
_cell.length_a   1.000
_cell.length_b   1.000
_cell.length_c   1.000
_cell.angle_alpha   90.00
_cell.angle_beta   90.00
_cell.angle_gamma   90.00
#
_symmetry.space_group_name_H-M   'P 1'
#
loop_
_entity.id
_entity.type
_entity.pdbx_description
1 polymer ?
#
loop_
_entity_poly.entity_id
_entity_poly.type
_entity_poly.pdbx_seq_one_letter_code
_entity_poly.pdbx_strand_id
1 'polypeptide(L)'
;YKKIDTIDENLKPKLQQAVLELPGISTEITSSFITLMDALKLRDIATGKLLKKLFLDLLISLEKFPGLDSIKEKIDSFYIKIKNISNDIILTPQEQDDLAEKLYLIFKEFKNKLNL
;
A
#
# COMPACT_ATOMS: atom_id res chain seq x y z
N TYR A 1 14.69 -39.77 10.33
CA TYR A 1 14.94 -38.62 9.44
C TYR A 1 14.22 -38.85 8.11
N LYS A 2 13.12 -38.14 7.83
CA LYS A 2 12.38 -38.26 6.56
C LYS A 2 12.69 -36.98 5.76
N LYS A 3 13.45 -37.12 4.67
CA LYS A 3 13.69 -36.04 3.70
C LYS A 3 12.34 -35.75 3.01
N ILE A 4 11.85 -34.53 3.15
CA ILE A 4 10.81 -33.98 2.28
C ILE A 4 11.50 -32.94 1.42
N ASP A 5 12.19 -33.39 0.37
CA ASP A 5 12.68 -32.51 -0.69
C ASP A 5 12.03 -32.98 -1.99
N THR A 6 10.81 -32.51 -2.22
CA THR A 6 10.24 -32.51 -3.56
C THR A 6 9.55 -31.16 -3.73
N ILE A 7 10.38 -30.13 -3.91
CA ILE A 7 9.90 -28.86 -4.46
C ILE A 7 9.46 -29.20 -5.88
N ASP A 8 8.15 -29.15 -6.13
CA ASP A 8 7.55 -29.30 -7.46
C ASP A 8 8.35 -28.45 -8.46
N GLU A 9 8.93 -29.08 -9.48
CA GLU A 9 9.77 -28.39 -10.46
C GLU A 9 9.02 -27.30 -11.22
N ASN A 10 7.68 -27.35 -11.23
CA ASN A 10 6.81 -26.30 -11.78
C ASN A 10 6.68 -25.07 -10.86
N LEU A 11 7.04 -25.17 -9.57
CA LEU A 11 7.04 -24.05 -8.63
C LEU A 11 8.28 -23.17 -8.78
N LYS A 12 9.43 -23.75 -9.14
CA LYS A 12 10.70 -23.02 -9.31
C LYS A 12 10.62 -21.84 -10.31
N PRO A 13 10.11 -22.00 -11.54
CA PRO A 13 10.03 -20.88 -12.48
C PRO A 13 9.05 -19.80 -12.01
N LYS A 14 7.93 -20.17 -11.36
CA LYS A 14 6.98 -19.22 -10.77
C LYS A 14 7.60 -18.42 -9.62
N LEU A 15 8.39 -19.08 -8.76
CA LEU A 15 9.12 -18.40 -7.70
C LEU A 15 10.18 -17.45 -8.25
N GLN A 16 10.94 -17.86 -9.28
CA GLN A 16 11.95 -17.01 -9.91
C GLN A 16 11.31 -15.78 -10.57
N GLN A 17 10.20 -15.97 -11.29
CA GLN A 17 9.45 -14.87 -11.88
C GLN A 17 8.91 -13.92 -10.80
N ALA A 18 8.30 -14.45 -9.74
CA ALA A 18 7.83 -13.63 -8.62
C ALA A 18 8.97 -12.80 -8.01
N VAL A 19 10.14 -13.41 -7.75
CA VAL A 19 11.33 -12.71 -7.21
C VAL A 19 11.81 -11.58 -8.14
N LEU A 20 11.76 -11.79 -9.47
CA LEU A 20 12.10 -10.77 -10.46
C LEU A 20 11.10 -9.60 -10.50
N GLU A 21 9.83 -9.86 -10.18
CA GLU A 21 8.77 -8.84 -10.19
C GLU A 21 8.71 -8.02 -8.87
N LEU A 22 9.18 -8.57 -7.74
CA LEU A 22 9.14 -7.90 -6.44
C LEU A 22 9.77 -6.49 -6.42
N PRO A 23 10.94 -6.22 -7.03
CA PRO A 23 11.49 -4.87 -7.07
C PRO A 23 10.56 -3.88 -7.78
N GLY A 24 9.94 -4.29 -8.89
CA GLY A 24 8.95 -3.48 -9.61
C GLY A 24 7.73 -3.18 -8.75
N ILE A 25 7.14 -4.21 -8.14
CA ILE A 25 5.95 -4.06 -7.28
C ILE A 25 6.28 -3.18 -6.05
N SER A 26 7.46 -3.33 -5.45
CA SER A 26 7.87 -2.47 -4.31
C SER A 26 8.00 -0.99 -4.70
N THR A 27 8.42 -0.72 -5.94
CA THR A 27 8.51 0.64 -6.50
C THR A 27 7.11 1.21 -6.75
N GLU A 28 6.18 0.39 -7.26
CA GLU A 28 4.76 0.77 -7.41
C GLU A 28 4.16 1.14 -6.05
N ILE A 29 4.32 0.29 -5.04
CA ILE A 29 3.81 0.54 -3.68
C ILE A 29 4.40 1.84 -3.10
N THR A 30 5.72 2.02 -3.24
CA THR A 30 6.41 3.24 -2.78
C THR A 30 5.83 4.49 -3.43
N SER A 31 5.66 4.45 -4.75
CA SER A 31 5.11 5.57 -5.51
C SER A 31 3.66 5.89 -5.12
N SER A 32 2.84 4.85 -4.90
CA SER A 32 1.46 5.01 -4.43
C SER A 32 1.37 5.63 -3.03
N PHE A 33 2.23 5.22 -2.09
CA PHE A 33 2.32 5.84 -0.77
C PHE A 33 2.67 7.33 -0.87
N ILE A 34 3.71 7.66 -1.64
CA ILE A 34 4.16 9.04 -1.82
C ILE A 34 3.04 9.88 -2.44
N THR A 35 2.43 9.40 -3.52
CA THR A 35 1.34 10.10 -4.21
C THR A 35 0.15 10.37 -3.28
N LEU A 36 -0.24 9.39 -2.46
CA LEU A 36 -1.33 9.56 -1.49
C LEU A 36 -0.98 10.59 -0.41
N MET A 37 0.24 10.55 0.12
CA MET A 37 0.71 11.54 1.11
C MET A 37 0.82 12.95 0.52
N ASP A 38 1.30 13.08 -0.72
CA ASP A 38 1.40 14.37 -1.40
C ASP A 38 0.02 14.95 -1.70
N ALA A 39 -0.93 14.12 -2.14
CA ALA A 39 -2.31 14.55 -2.35
C ALA A 39 -2.94 15.11 -1.05
N LEU A 40 -2.65 14.49 0.10
CA LEU A 40 -3.10 15.00 1.41
C LEU A 40 -2.42 16.32 1.80
N LYS A 41 -1.14 16.52 1.45
CA LYS A 41 -0.44 17.78 1.69
C LYS A 41 -0.90 18.91 0.76
N LEU A 42 -1.39 18.57 -0.43
CA LEU A 42 -1.94 19.50 -1.41
C LEU A 42 -3.41 19.79 -1.06
N ARG A 43 -3.61 20.60 -0.02
CA ARG A 43 -4.88 20.78 0.71
C ARG A 43 -6.14 20.99 -0.13
N ASP A 44 -6.00 21.60 -1.31
CA ASP A 44 -7.11 21.98 -2.17
C ASP A 44 -7.58 20.86 -3.13
N ILE A 45 -6.84 19.75 -3.22
CA ILE A 45 -7.16 18.64 -4.16
C ILE A 45 -7.58 17.34 -3.47
N ALA A 46 -7.44 17.25 -2.14
CA ALA A 46 -7.73 16.08 -1.31
C ALA A 46 -9.24 15.81 -1.13
N THR A 47 -9.97 15.77 -2.24
CA THR A 47 -11.38 15.41 -2.28
C THR A 47 -11.58 13.95 -1.89
N GLY A 48 -12.73 13.62 -1.30
CA GLY A 48 -13.10 12.23 -0.99
C GLY A 48 -12.99 11.31 -2.21
N LYS A 49 -13.33 11.80 -3.41
CA LYS A 49 -13.17 11.04 -4.66
C LYS A 49 -11.70 10.70 -4.97
N LEU A 50 -10.81 11.69 -4.90
CA LEU A 50 -9.39 11.47 -5.17
C LEU A 50 -8.78 10.51 -4.14
N LEU A 51 -9.05 10.74 -2.86
CA LEU A 51 -8.51 9.91 -1.78
C LEU A 51 -8.97 8.45 -1.92
N LYS A 52 -10.25 8.20 -2.17
CA LYS A 52 -10.75 6.83 -2.42
C LYS A 52 -10.01 6.14 -3.55
N LYS A 53 -9.77 6.84 -4.66
CA LYS A 53 -9.02 6.30 -5.80
C LYS A 53 -7.59 5.94 -5.39
N LEU A 54 -6.87 6.87 -4.77
CA LEU A 54 -5.48 6.66 -4.38
C LEU A 54 -5.31 5.54 -3.34
N PHE A 55 -6.25 5.41 -2.40
CA PHE A 55 -6.27 4.27 -1.47
C PHE A 55 -6.50 2.93 -2.19
N LEU A 56 -7.42 2.88 -3.14
CA LEU A 56 -7.66 1.67 -3.94
C LEU A 56 -6.42 1.30 -4.77
N ASP A 57 -5.79 2.27 -5.42
CA ASP A 57 -4.57 2.05 -6.20
C ASP A 57 -3.44 1.48 -5.30
N LEU A 58 -3.27 2.03 -4.09
CA LEU A 58 -2.33 1.49 -3.10
C LEU A 58 -2.68 0.07 -2.66
N LEU A 59 -3.95 -0.23 -2.35
CA LEU A 59 -4.39 -1.57 -1.96
C LEU A 59 -4.14 -2.60 -3.07
N ILE A 60 -4.42 -2.24 -4.33
CA ILE A 60 -4.16 -3.10 -5.50
C ILE A 60 -2.66 -3.43 -5.60
N SER A 61 -1.78 -2.45 -5.43
CA SER A 61 -0.33 -2.70 -5.45
C SER A 61 0.13 -3.56 -4.28
N LEU A 62 -0.42 -3.34 -3.08
CA LEU A 62 -0.12 -4.16 -1.91
C LEU A 62 -0.58 -5.61 -2.11
N GLU A 63 -1.73 -5.85 -2.75
CA GLU A 63 -2.23 -7.20 -3.01
C GLU A 63 -1.25 -8.06 -3.80
N LYS A 64 -0.53 -7.46 -4.74
CA LYS A 64 0.48 -8.13 -5.58
C LYS A 64 1.74 -8.53 -4.80
N PHE A 65 2.01 -7.95 -3.63
CA PHE A 65 3.25 -8.17 -2.89
C PHE A 65 3.02 -9.14 -1.71
N PRO A 66 3.72 -10.29 -1.68
CA PRO A 66 3.56 -11.29 -0.61
C PRO A 66 4.15 -10.83 0.73
N GLY A 67 3.52 -11.22 1.85
CA GLY A 67 4.06 -10.98 3.20
C GLY A 67 3.80 -9.59 3.79
N LEU A 68 2.86 -8.82 3.22
CA LEU A 68 2.46 -7.49 3.68
C LEU A 68 1.09 -7.46 4.36
N ASP A 69 0.56 -8.59 4.85
CA ASP A 69 -0.82 -8.68 5.35
C ASP A 69 -1.12 -7.65 6.46
N SER A 70 -0.19 -7.46 7.40
CA SER A 70 -0.34 -6.44 8.46
C SER A 70 -0.41 -5.00 7.93
N ILE A 71 0.23 -4.72 6.79
CA ILE A 71 0.21 -3.40 6.13
C ILE A 71 -1.08 -3.23 5.34
N LYS A 72 -1.51 -4.27 4.60
CA LYS A 72 -2.79 -4.31 3.90
C LYS A 72 -3.94 -4.01 4.85
N GLU A 73 -4.01 -4.69 5.99
CA GLU A 73 -5.05 -4.50 7.01
C GLU A 73 -5.09 -3.06 7.53
N LYS A 74 -3.93 -2.45 7.80
CA LYS A 74 -3.85 -1.06 8.26
C LYS A 74 -4.37 -0.08 7.20
N ILE A 75 -3.97 -0.26 5.93
CA ILE A 75 -4.44 0.59 4.82
C ILE A 75 -5.93 0.40 4.56
N ASP A 76 -6.43 -0.84 4.60
CA ASP A 76 -7.85 -1.14 4.43
C ASP A 76 -8.70 -0.48 5.54
N SER A 77 -8.21 -0.50 6.79
CA SER A 77 -8.88 0.19 7.90
C SER A 77 -9.03 1.71 7.67
N PHE A 78 -8.08 2.35 6.99
CA PHE A 78 -8.18 3.75 6.59
C PHE A 78 -9.14 3.93 5.41
N TYR A 79 -9.08 3.03 4.42
CA TYR A 79 -9.99 3.06 3.30
C TYR A 79 -11.46 2.94 3.75
N ILE A 80 -11.75 2.08 4.73
CA ILE A 80 -13.11 1.94 5.32
C ILE A 80 -13.60 3.26 5.94
N LYS A 81 -12.71 4.08 6.50
CA LYS A 81 -13.08 5.39 7.05
C LYS A 81 -13.33 6.41 5.92
N ILE A 82 -12.45 6.43 4.92
CA ILE A 82 -12.50 7.38 3.80
C ILE A 82 -13.64 7.07 2.81
N LYS A 83 -14.01 5.79 2.61
CA LYS A 83 -15.05 5.40 1.63
C LYS A 83 -16.41 6.03 1.93
N ASN A 84 -16.68 6.34 3.21
CA ASN A 84 -17.93 6.93 3.68
C ASN A 84 -17.95 8.47 3.54
N ILE A 85 -16.81 9.11 3.27
CA ILE A 85 -16.74 10.56 3.04
C ILE A 85 -17.38 10.87 1.69
N SER A 86 -18.18 11.93 1.59
CA SER A 86 -18.74 12.34 0.30
C SER A 86 -17.62 12.65 -0.70
N ASN A 87 -17.86 12.37 -1.98
CA ASN A 87 -16.87 12.53 -3.03
C ASN A 87 -16.38 13.97 -3.18
N ASP A 88 -17.25 14.94 -2.89
CA ASP A 88 -17.00 16.37 -3.07
C ASP A 88 -16.51 17.06 -1.78
N ILE A 89 -16.45 16.33 -0.66
CA ILE A 89 -15.92 16.87 0.59
C ILE A 89 -14.39 16.84 0.53
N ILE A 90 -13.80 17.99 0.84
CA ILE A 90 -12.38 18.13 1.13
C ILE A 90 -12.22 17.99 2.65
N LEU A 91 -11.32 17.10 3.07
CA LEU A 91 -10.96 16.96 4.48
C LEU A 91 -10.43 18.27 5.04
N THR A 92 -10.62 18.53 6.33
CA THR A 92 -9.99 19.69 6.96
C THR A 92 -8.46 19.56 6.94
N PRO A 93 -7.69 20.66 6.95
CA PRO A 93 -6.23 20.59 6.96
C PRO A 93 -5.67 19.72 8.09
N GLN A 94 -6.29 19.75 9.27
CA GLN A 94 -5.88 18.91 10.40
C GLN A 94 -6.13 17.42 10.13
N GLU A 95 -7.29 17.05 9.58
CA GLU A 95 -7.57 15.65 9.20
C GLU A 95 -6.62 15.14 8.12
N GLN A 96 -6.24 16.01 7.18
CA GLN A 96 -5.27 15.69 6.15
C GLN A 96 -3.87 15.46 6.73
N ASP A 97 -3.40 16.36 7.61
CA ASP A 97 -2.10 16.26 8.28
C ASP A 97 -2.03 14.99 9.15
N ASP A 98 -3.07 14.72 9.96
CA ASP A 98 -3.19 13.53 10.80
C ASP A 98 -3.16 12.22 9.97
N LEU A 99 -3.81 12.22 8.80
CA LEU A 99 -3.84 11.06 7.92
C LEU A 99 -2.51 10.86 7.21
N ALA A 100 -1.87 11.93 6.76
CA ALA A 100 -0.55 11.89 6.12
C ALA A 100 0.52 11.36 7.09
N GLU A 101 0.49 11.78 8.36
CA GLU A 101 1.40 11.28 9.39
C GLU A 101 1.20 9.78 9.65
N LYS A 102 -0.05 9.33 9.79
CA LYS A 102 -0.36 7.90 9.96
C LYS A 102 0.09 7.06 8.77
N LEU A 103 -0.11 7.55 7.55
CA LEU A 103 0.38 6.89 6.33
C LEU A 103 1.90 6.83 6.28
N TYR A 104 2.58 7.89 6.71
CA TYR A 104 4.05 7.90 6.79
C TYR A 104 4.59 6.84 7.76
N LEU A 105 3.94 6.64 8.92
CA LEU A 105 4.33 5.59 9.86
C LEU A 105 4.19 4.18 9.25
N ILE A 106 3.11 3.93 8.51
CA ILE A 106 2.92 2.65 7.80
C ILE A 106 3.93 2.50 6.67
N PHE A 107 4.21 3.57 5.93
CA PHE A 107 5.22 3.55 4.88
C PHE A 107 6.61 3.24 5.44
N LYS A 108 6.96 3.77 6.61
CA LYS A 108 8.21 3.43 7.30
C LYS A 108 8.26 1.94 7.69
N GLU A 109 7.15 1.38 8.17
CA GLU A 109 7.05 -0.06 8.45
C GLU A 109 7.22 -0.92 7.18
N PHE A 110 6.63 -0.49 6.07
CA PHE A 110 6.82 -1.11 4.76
C PHE A 110 8.30 -1.10 4.35
N LYS A 111 8.96 0.07 4.41
CA LYS A 111 10.39 0.20 4.12
C LYS A 111 11.24 -0.71 5.00
N ASN A 112 10.97 -0.72 6.31
CA ASN A 112 11.68 -1.59 7.25
C ASN A 112 11.52 -3.08 6.91
N LYS A 113 10.32 -3.54 6.52
CA LYS A 113 10.10 -4.93 6.08
C LYS A 113 10.90 -5.29 4.83
N LEU A 114 11.19 -4.32 3.97
CA LEU A 114 12.02 -4.49 2.78
C LEU A 114 13.52 -4.26 3.06
N ASN A 115 13.90 -3.90 4.29
CA ASN A 115 15.24 -3.42 4.64
C ASN A 115 15.70 -2.18 3.81
N LEU A 116 14.78 -1.25 3.52
CA LEU A 116 15.00 -0.03 2.72
C LEU A 116 15.06 1.25 3.54
#